data_AF-A0A7Y2GYW4-F1
#
_entry.id   AF-A0A7Y2GYW4-F1
#
_cell.length_a   1.000
_cell.length_b   1.000
_cell.length_c   1.000
_cell.angle_alpha   90.00
_cell.angle_beta   90.00
_cell.angle_gamma   90.00
#
_symmetry.space_group_name_H-M   'P 1'
#
loop_
_entity.id
_entity.type
_entity.pdbx_description
1 polymer ?
#
loop_
_entity_poly.entity_id
_entity_poly.type
_entity_poly.pdbx_seq_one_letter_code
_entity_poly.pdbx_strand_id
1 'polypeptide(L)'
;MIRPITLLLASFVLLGVHESSAQIRSSPRGSVSQTIDGTTIHVDYGRPALRGRDIMFGGQVHWGHIWTPGADDATTLEIDSDVLIDSVEVPEGKYSVWFDVQPDDWTLVLNPEWDLFHLPEPEVTDDMIQIPVTPDTTAPRLEVLTFDFPAHEPLATTLRFRWVNTVVQMRIDVPSRLQLHVTEGEVAPYTGVFHTKVLETAYSPDTYEYDMTFKYEKDAFWAAMQWGPAPADSTSAPADSTGSAADSSSSMPNEMDMQLLPRVEQIFYPVFFEDGQIVASADFFFEFLMGEDGRAESFELRTPDDELWMRGRRIDE
;
A
#
# COMPACT_ATOMS: atom_id res chain seq x y z
N MET A 1 -26.26 -11.05 -73.96
CA MET A 1 -26.25 -11.35 -72.50
C MET A 1 -24.81 -11.49 -72.06
N ILE A 2 -24.26 -10.43 -71.46
CA ILE A 2 -22.86 -10.37 -70.99
C ILE A 2 -22.92 -10.55 -69.47
N ARG A 3 -22.22 -11.56 -68.93
CA ARG A 3 -22.12 -11.83 -67.49
C ARG A 3 -21.03 -10.95 -66.87
N PRO A 4 -21.24 -10.29 -65.72
CA PRO A 4 -20.18 -9.58 -65.02
C PRO A 4 -19.31 -10.57 -64.23
N ILE A 5 -17.98 -10.44 -64.40
CA ILE A 5 -16.95 -11.15 -63.64
C ILE A 5 -16.66 -10.32 -62.39
N THR A 6 -16.96 -10.86 -61.22
CA THR A 6 -16.65 -10.24 -59.93
C THR A 6 -15.18 -10.48 -59.60
N LEU A 7 -14.36 -9.42 -59.61
CA LEU A 7 -12.97 -9.43 -59.15
C LEU A 7 -12.96 -9.36 -57.61
N LEU A 8 -12.39 -10.37 -56.97
CA LEU A 8 -12.24 -10.48 -55.52
C LEU A 8 -10.85 -9.94 -55.16
N LEU A 9 -10.81 -8.77 -54.54
CA LEU A 9 -9.57 -8.10 -54.10
C LEU A 9 -9.14 -8.72 -52.75
N ALA A 10 -8.08 -9.50 -52.73
CA ALA A 10 -7.51 -10.05 -51.51
C ALA A 10 -6.69 -8.95 -50.79
N SER A 11 -7.20 -8.48 -49.64
CA SER A 11 -6.49 -7.55 -48.77
C SER A 11 -5.37 -8.30 -48.03
N PHE A 12 -4.12 -7.98 -48.37
CA PHE A 12 -2.93 -8.50 -47.70
C PHE A 12 -2.70 -7.68 -46.42
N VAL A 13 -3.04 -8.25 -45.26
CA VAL A 13 -2.72 -7.66 -43.96
C VAL A 13 -1.23 -7.87 -43.71
N LEU A 14 -0.42 -6.81 -43.84
CA LEU A 14 0.95 -6.80 -43.33
C LEU A 14 0.89 -6.82 -41.80
N LEU A 15 1.07 -7.99 -41.20
CA LEU A 15 1.44 -8.11 -39.80
C LEU A 15 2.84 -7.51 -39.65
N GLY A 16 2.91 -6.33 -39.04
CA GLY A 16 4.19 -5.73 -38.64
C GLY A 16 4.89 -6.68 -37.68
N VAL A 17 6.04 -7.20 -38.11
CA VAL A 17 6.97 -7.90 -37.22
C VAL A 17 7.55 -6.81 -36.32
N HIS A 18 7.06 -6.71 -35.09
CA HIS A 18 7.78 -5.99 -34.05
C HIS A 18 9.08 -6.76 -33.79
N GLU A 19 10.20 -6.25 -34.29
CA GLU A 19 11.50 -6.72 -33.85
C GLU A 19 11.66 -6.36 -32.38
N SER A 20 11.35 -7.30 -31.49
CA SER A 20 11.87 -7.27 -30.13
C SER A 20 13.38 -7.50 -30.23
N SER A 21 14.17 -6.42 -30.22
CA SER A 21 15.62 -6.53 -30.08
C SER A 21 15.94 -7.06 -28.68
N ALA A 22 16.03 -8.38 -28.55
CA ALA A 22 16.55 -9.03 -27.36
C ALA A 22 18.09 -8.95 -27.37
N GLN A 23 18.64 -7.79 -27.01
CA GLN A 23 20.09 -7.62 -26.83
C GLN A 23 20.52 -8.36 -25.55
N ILE A 24 21.55 -9.21 -25.63
CA ILE A 24 22.18 -9.80 -24.44
C ILE A 24 22.85 -8.67 -23.66
N ARG A 25 22.25 -8.28 -22.53
CA ARG A 25 22.81 -7.25 -21.64
C ARG A 25 23.81 -7.86 -20.68
N SER A 26 24.89 -7.13 -20.42
CA SER A 26 25.91 -7.52 -19.44
C SER A 26 25.31 -7.58 -18.02
N SER A 27 24.36 -6.69 -17.75
CA SER A 27 23.65 -6.57 -16.49
C SER A 27 22.15 -6.68 -16.79
N PRO A 28 21.57 -7.89 -16.76
CA PRO A 28 20.14 -8.05 -16.94
C PRO A 28 19.37 -7.14 -15.98
N ARG A 29 18.28 -6.55 -16.45
CA ARG A 29 17.41 -5.76 -15.59
C ARG A 29 16.63 -6.69 -14.66
N GLY A 30 16.34 -6.20 -13.48
CA GLY A 30 15.40 -6.80 -12.54
C GLY A 30 14.59 -5.72 -11.88
N SER A 31 13.52 -6.14 -11.22
CA SER A 31 12.64 -5.22 -10.50
C SER A 31 12.13 -5.85 -9.21
N VAL A 32 11.69 -4.98 -8.31
CA VAL A 32 11.03 -5.35 -7.04
C VAL A 32 9.88 -4.39 -6.79
N SER A 33 8.78 -4.90 -6.24
CA SER A 33 7.64 -4.08 -5.82
C SER A 33 7.19 -4.45 -4.42
N GLN A 34 6.67 -3.48 -3.69
CA GLN A 34 5.96 -3.66 -2.43
C GLN A 34 4.73 -2.75 -2.43
N THR A 35 3.58 -3.29 -2.03
CA THR A 35 2.37 -2.50 -1.82
C THR A 35 2.08 -2.40 -0.32
N ILE A 36 1.84 -1.19 0.19
CA ILE A 36 1.52 -0.87 1.60
C ILE A 36 0.32 0.08 1.58
N ASP A 37 -0.76 -0.24 2.29
CA ASP A 37 -2.02 0.53 2.30
C ASP A 37 -2.53 0.95 0.89
N GLY A 38 -2.38 0.05 -0.08
CA GLY A 38 -2.75 0.28 -1.48
C GLY A 38 -1.85 1.27 -2.23
N THR A 39 -0.72 1.69 -1.65
CA THR A 39 0.35 2.43 -2.31
C THR A 39 1.42 1.45 -2.77
N THR A 40 1.72 1.42 -4.07
CA THR A 40 2.73 0.57 -4.69
C THR A 40 4.04 1.33 -4.88
N ILE A 41 5.12 0.76 -4.35
CA ILE A 41 6.48 1.24 -4.52
C ILE A 41 7.19 0.23 -5.44
N HIS A 42 7.66 0.69 -6.60
CA HIS A 42 8.30 -0.14 -7.62
C HIS A 42 9.72 0.36 -7.93
N VAL A 43 10.68 -0.56 -7.94
CA VAL A 43 12.06 -0.28 -8.35
C VAL A 43 12.41 -1.15 -9.55
N ASP A 44 12.87 -0.53 -10.64
CA ASP A 44 13.41 -1.21 -11.82
C ASP A 44 14.86 -0.78 -12.07
N TYR A 45 15.75 -1.75 -12.25
CA TYR A 45 17.19 -1.48 -12.22
C TYR A 45 18.01 -2.51 -12.99
N GLY A 46 19.14 -2.05 -13.56
CA GLY A 46 20.19 -2.94 -14.04
C GLY A 46 20.92 -3.60 -12.86
N ARG A 47 21.24 -4.91 -12.95
CA ARG A 47 21.87 -5.68 -11.85
C ARG A 47 23.35 -5.98 -12.11
N PRO A 48 24.28 -5.00 -11.96
CA PRO A 48 25.70 -5.26 -12.20
C PRO A 48 26.28 -6.25 -11.18
N ALA A 49 27.15 -7.14 -11.69
CA ALA A 49 27.94 -8.06 -10.89
C ALA A 49 29.35 -7.53 -10.65
N LEU A 50 29.98 -7.95 -9.55
CA LEU A 50 31.35 -7.52 -9.23
C LEU A 50 32.37 -7.99 -10.26
N ARG A 51 32.18 -9.21 -10.77
CA ARG A 51 33.07 -9.84 -11.78
C ARG A 51 34.53 -9.86 -11.34
N GLY A 52 34.77 -10.18 -10.07
CA GLY A 52 36.11 -10.25 -9.49
C GLY A 52 36.74 -8.89 -9.18
N ARG A 53 36.00 -7.79 -9.26
CA ARG A 53 36.45 -6.48 -8.76
C ARG A 53 36.21 -6.38 -7.27
N ASP A 54 37.23 -5.99 -6.52
CA ASP A 54 37.17 -5.94 -5.06
C ASP A 54 36.78 -4.57 -4.50
N ILE A 55 37.07 -3.50 -5.23
CA ILE A 55 36.80 -2.11 -4.82
C ILE A 55 35.82 -1.50 -5.82
N MET A 56 34.58 -1.27 -5.40
CA MET A 56 33.60 -0.53 -6.20
C MET A 56 33.57 0.94 -5.82
N PHE A 57 33.28 1.24 -4.56
CA PHE A 57 33.29 2.61 -4.04
C PHE A 57 34.73 3.12 -3.84
N GLY A 58 35.02 4.32 -4.35
CA GLY A 58 36.38 4.84 -4.54
C GLY A 58 37.14 4.22 -5.70
N GLY A 59 36.51 3.32 -6.48
CA GLY A 59 37.10 2.62 -7.61
C GLY A 59 36.33 2.88 -8.90
N GLN A 60 35.22 2.16 -9.11
CA GLN A 60 34.30 2.36 -10.24
C GLN A 60 33.22 3.40 -9.95
N VAL A 61 32.76 3.46 -8.70
CA VAL A 61 31.91 4.52 -8.19
C VAL A 61 32.84 5.49 -7.48
N HIS A 62 33.00 6.69 -8.03
CA HIS A 62 33.93 7.68 -7.50
C HIS A 62 33.31 8.44 -6.32
N TRP A 63 34.14 8.81 -5.34
CA TRP A 63 33.72 9.69 -4.26
C TRP A 63 33.53 11.12 -4.77
N GLY A 64 32.54 11.84 -4.25
CA GLY A 64 32.24 13.20 -4.67
C GLY A 64 31.51 13.31 -6.01
N HIS A 65 30.95 12.19 -6.48
CA HIS A 65 30.23 12.08 -7.75
C HIS A 65 28.83 11.53 -7.51
N ILE A 66 27.96 11.79 -8.49
CA ILE A 66 26.61 11.30 -8.48
C ILE A 66 26.54 10.03 -9.30
N TRP A 67 25.90 9.02 -8.75
CA TRP A 67 25.92 7.69 -9.31
C TRP A 67 24.54 7.04 -9.22
N THR A 68 24.03 6.55 -10.36
CA THR A 68 22.82 5.74 -10.35
C THR A 68 23.16 4.29 -9.98
N PRO A 69 22.51 3.72 -8.95
CA PRO A 69 22.76 2.35 -8.51
C PRO A 69 22.21 1.33 -9.50
N GLY A 70 22.95 1.06 -10.57
CA GLY A 70 22.53 0.16 -11.64
C GLY A 70 23.53 0.06 -12.77
N ALA A 71 23.05 -0.29 -13.97
CA ALA A 71 23.85 -0.34 -15.19
C ALA A 71 22.98 -0.07 -16.43
N ASP A 72 23.60 0.49 -17.46
CA ASP A 72 22.96 0.99 -18.68
C ASP A 72 21.99 2.14 -18.39
N ASP A 73 20.69 1.86 -18.28
CA ASP A 73 19.67 2.86 -17.99
C ASP A 73 19.56 3.07 -16.47
N ALA A 74 19.28 4.29 -16.04
CA ALA A 74 19.18 4.65 -14.64
C ALA A 74 18.17 3.74 -13.90
N THR A 75 18.44 3.52 -12.62
CA THR A 75 17.48 2.86 -11.74
C THR A 75 16.29 3.78 -11.57
N THR A 76 15.07 3.26 -11.70
CA THR A 76 13.85 4.04 -11.51
C THR A 76 13.13 3.62 -10.23
N LEU A 77 12.61 4.61 -9.51
CA LEU A 77 11.67 4.45 -8.40
C LEU A 77 10.33 5.04 -8.82
N GLU A 78 9.27 4.24 -8.80
CA GLU A 78 7.91 4.64 -9.14
C GLU A 78 7.01 4.40 -7.93
N ILE A 79 6.24 5.41 -7.56
CA ILE A 79 5.35 5.41 -6.40
C ILE A 79 4.01 5.99 -6.86
N ASP A 80 2.91 5.30 -6.58
CA ASP A 80 1.54 5.64 -7.05
C ASP A 80 0.71 6.45 -6.04
N SER A 81 1.35 6.97 -4.99
CA SER A 81 0.79 7.93 -4.02
C SER A 81 1.91 8.65 -3.28
N ASP A 82 1.61 9.80 -2.68
CA ASP A 82 2.56 10.54 -1.85
C ASP A 82 3.01 9.69 -0.64
N VAL A 83 4.32 9.69 -0.36
CA VAL A 83 4.92 8.97 0.77
C VAL A 83 5.94 9.84 1.50
N LEU A 84 6.46 9.36 2.63
CA LEU A 84 7.68 9.90 3.23
C LEU A 84 8.79 8.87 3.14
N ILE A 85 9.95 9.25 2.64
CA ILE A 85 11.17 8.43 2.68
C ILE A 85 12.12 9.05 3.70
N ASP A 86 12.41 8.32 4.79
CA ASP A 86 13.19 8.81 5.93
C ASP A 86 12.75 10.21 6.41
N SER A 87 11.43 10.41 6.53
CA SER A 87 10.76 11.67 6.89
C SER A 87 10.81 12.80 5.86
N VAL A 88 11.36 12.57 4.67
CA VAL A 88 11.30 13.54 3.54
C VAL A 88 10.08 13.22 2.67
N GLU A 89 9.27 14.24 2.39
CA GLU A 89 8.10 14.10 1.50
C GLU A 89 8.54 13.74 0.07
N VAL A 90 7.94 12.69 -0.48
CA VAL A 90 8.13 12.24 -1.86
C VAL A 90 6.76 12.12 -2.51
N PRO A 91 6.38 13.07 -3.38
CA PRO A 91 5.11 13.02 -4.10
C PRO A 91 5.01 11.78 -4.99
N GLU A 92 3.78 11.38 -5.31
CA GLU A 92 3.46 10.42 -6.36
C GLU A 92 4.24 10.74 -7.64
N GLY A 93 4.86 9.73 -8.24
CA GLY A 93 5.59 9.92 -9.48
C GLY A 93 6.62 8.84 -9.76
N LYS A 94 7.35 9.07 -10.84
CA LYS A 94 8.44 8.22 -11.30
C LYS A 94 9.72 9.03 -11.38
N TYR A 95 10.76 8.51 -10.73
CA TYR A 95 12.03 9.19 -10.55
C TYR A 95 13.19 8.32 -11.02
N SER A 96 14.24 8.92 -11.58
CA SER A 96 15.55 8.26 -11.63
C SER A 96 16.23 8.38 -10.26
N VAL A 97 16.85 7.28 -9.84
CA VAL A 97 17.51 7.13 -8.54
C VAL A 97 18.99 7.35 -8.71
N TRP A 98 19.54 8.24 -7.87
CA TRP A 98 20.95 8.54 -7.81
C TRP A 98 21.42 8.65 -6.37
N PHE A 99 22.71 8.40 -6.13
CA PHE A 99 23.37 8.72 -4.87
C PHE A 99 24.46 9.75 -5.13
N ASP A 100 24.49 10.83 -4.35
CA ASP A 100 25.72 11.58 -4.11
C ASP A 100 26.55 10.78 -3.10
N VAL A 101 27.66 10.22 -3.58
CA VAL A 101 28.45 9.22 -2.87
C VAL A 101 29.67 9.87 -2.24
N GLN A 102 29.71 9.94 -0.90
CA GLN A 102 30.87 10.37 -0.12
C GLN A 102 31.42 9.21 0.73
N PRO A 103 32.64 9.31 1.31
CA PRO A 103 33.21 8.23 2.11
C PRO A 103 32.34 7.79 3.29
N ASP A 104 31.65 8.72 3.94
CA ASP A 104 30.92 8.46 5.20
C ASP A 104 29.41 8.77 5.09
N ASP A 105 29.00 9.80 4.35
CA ASP A 105 27.61 10.28 4.29
C ASP A 105 27.11 10.35 2.85
N TRP A 106 25.97 9.74 2.55
CA TRP A 106 25.41 9.76 1.20
C TRP A 106 24.14 10.59 1.17
N THR A 107 23.78 11.05 -0.02
CA THR A 107 22.46 11.63 -0.28
C THR A 107 21.80 10.84 -1.39
N LEU A 108 20.64 10.26 -1.13
CA LEU A 108 19.75 9.78 -2.18
C LEU A 108 19.18 11.00 -2.91
N VAL A 109 19.31 11.02 -4.22
CA VAL A 109 18.77 12.06 -5.10
C VAL A 109 17.73 11.41 -6.01
N LEU A 110 16.50 11.89 -5.93
CA LEU A 110 15.41 11.49 -6.82
C LEU A 110 15.17 12.60 -7.85
N ASN A 111 15.42 12.28 -9.11
CA ASN A 111 15.24 13.20 -10.23
C ASN A 111 13.95 12.86 -10.99
N PRO A 112 13.00 13.80 -11.17
CA PRO A 112 11.76 13.55 -11.92
C PRO A 112 12.01 13.20 -13.41
N GLU A 113 13.16 13.56 -13.98
CA GLU A 113 13.62 12.99 -15.25
C GLU A 113 14.07 11.55 -15.03
N TRP A 114 13.16 10.60 -15.25
CA TRP A 114 13.41 9.18 -14.94
C TRP A 114 14.01 8.38 -16.10
N ASP A 115 13.77 8.78 -17.36
CA ASP A 115 14.25 8.09 -18.56
C ASP A 115 15.65 8.57 -18.94
N LEU A 116 16.62 8.24 -18.09
CA LEU A 116 18.02 8.64 -18.25
C LEU A 116 18.92 7.42 -18.46
N PHE A 117 19.95 7.60 -19.28
CA PHE A 117 21.09 6.68 -19.29
C PHE A 117 21.98 6.94 -18.07
N HIS A 118 22.75 5.97 -17.61
CA HIS A 118 23.59 6.08 -16.40
C HIS A 118 24.68 7.17 -16.47
N LEU A 119 24.92 7.72 -17.67
CA LEU A 119 25.85 8.78 -17.97
C LEU A 119 25.30 9.63 -19.13
N PRO A 120 25.54 10.96 -19.13
CA PRO A 120 26.23 11.72 -18.09
C PRO A 120 25.45 11.77 -16.76
N GLU A 121 26.15 12.09 -15.68
CA GLU A 121 25.53 12.36 -14.37
C GLU A 121 24.62 13.59 -14.49
N PRO A 122 23.40 13.59 -13.92
CA PRO A 122 22.57 14.78 -13.90
C PRO A 122 23.17 15.85 -12.98
N GLU A 123 22.95 17.12 -13.30
CA GLU A 123 23.26 18.22 -12.38
C GLU A 123 22.21 18.26 -11.26
N VAL A 124 22.63 18.28 -10.00
CA VAL A 124 21.69 18.40 -8.87
C VAL A 124 21.14 19.80 -8.84
N THR A 125 19.83 19.88 -8.84
CA THR A 125 19.06 21.10 -8.79
C THR A 125 18.11 21.07 -7.60
N ASP A 126 17.59 22.23 -7.20
CA ASP A 126 16.72 22.37 -6.02
C ASP A 126 15.34 21.70 -6.20
N ASP A 127 14.95 21.33 -7.42
CA ASP A 127 13.72 20.59 -7.73
C ASP A 127 13.88 19.06 -7.61
N MET A 128 15.10 18.56 -7.43
CA MET A 128 15.33 17.15 -7.10
C MET A 128 15.17 16.92 -5.60
N ILE A 129 14.54 15.79 -5.24
CA ILE A 129 14.36 15.43 -3.84
C ILE A 129 15.69 14.84 -3.34
N GLN A 130 16.20 15.39 -2.24
CA GLN A 130 17.47 15.01 -1.65
C GLN A 130 17.24 14.49 -0.23
N ILE A 131 17.61 13.23 -0.01
CA ILE A 131 17.35 12.50 1.24
C ILE A 131 18.69 12.03 1.81
N PRO A 132 19.13 12.57 2.96
CA PRO A 132 20.33 12.08 3.61
C PRO A 132 20.19 10.60 3.98
N VAL A 133 21.18 9.79 3.62
CA VAL A 133 21.18 8.34 3.92
C VAL A 133 22.55 7.92 4.43
N THR A 134 22.57 6.96 5.35
CA THR A 134 23.82 6.45 5.95
C THR A 134 24.12 5.05 5.42
N PRO A 135 25.22 4.86 4.66
CA PRO A 135 25.62 3.54 4.21
C PRO A 135 26.23 2.71 5.36
N ASP A 136 25.76 1.48 5.55
CA ASP A 136 26.48 0.46 6.32
C ASP A 136 27.49 -0.25 5.41
N THR A 137 28.78 0.06 5.57
CA THR A 137 29.88 -0.51 4.80
C THR A 137 30.47 -1.79 5.42
N THR A 138 29.84 -2.34 6.46
CA THR A 138 30.28 -3.55 7.17
C THR A 138 29.46 -4.79 6.84
N ALA A 139 28.48 -4.65 5.94
CA ALA A 139 27.57 -5.72 5.58
C ALA A 139 28.29 -6.89 4.88
N PRO A 140 27.71 -8.11 4.92
CA PRO A 140 28.21 -9.24 4.15
C PRO A 140 28.32 -8.91 2.66
N ARG A 141 29.42 -9.33 2.05
CA ARG A 141 29.69 -9.05 0.64
C ARG A 141 28.62 -9.67 -0.27
N LEU A 142 28.03 -8.84 -1.14
CA LEU A 142 27.04 -9.22 -2.13
C LEU A 142 27.57 -9.03 -3.55
N GLU A 143 27.58 -10.11 -4.32
CA GLU A 143 28.17 -10.16 -5.67
C GLU A 143 27.35 -9.43 -6.74
N VAL A 144 26.04 -9.29 -6.55
CA VAL A 144 25.12 -8.69 -7.52
C VAL A 144 24.31 -7.61 -6.84
N LEU A 145 24.31 -6.41 -7.42
CA LEU A 145 23.53 -5.27 -6.91
C LEU A 145 22.06 -5.68 -6.81
N THR A 146 21.47 -5.43 -5.64
CA THR A 146 20.11 -5.88 -5.32
C THR A 146 19.38 -4.83 -4.52
N PHE A 147 18.14 -4.55 -4.95
CA PHE A 147 17.12 -3.88 -4.16
C PHE A 147 16.11 -4.92 -3.63
N ASP A 148 15.68 -4.76 -2.39
CA ASP A 148 14.66 -5.60 -1.75
C ASP A 148 13.92 -4.85 -0.64
N PHE A 149 12.77 -5.38 -0.22
CA PHE A 149 11.99 -4.90 0.92
C PHE A 149 12.11 -5.89 2.10
N PRO A 150 13.08 -5.72 3.02
CA PRO A 150 13.30 -6.67 4.11
C PRO A 150 12.26 -6.65 5.23
N ALA A 151 11.47 -5.59 5.35
CA ALA A 151 10.53 -5.39 6.45
C ALA A 151 9.32 -4.57 5.99
N HIS A 152 8.17 -4.80 6.64
CA HIS A 152 6.96 -4.03 6.44
C HIS A 152 6.18 -3.92 7.76
N GLU A 153 5.38 -2.86 7.81
CA GLU A 153 4.39 -2.50 8.82
C GLU A 153 3.10 -2.12 8.06
N PRO A 154 1.96 -1.96 8.72
CA PRO A 154 0.69 -1.65 8.05
C PRO A 154 0.74 -0.38 7.18
N LEU A 155 1.49 0.62 7.62
CA LEU A 155 1.64 1.92 6.97
C LEU A 155 3.10 2.25 6.63
N ALA A 156 4.01 1.26 6.63
CA ALA A 156 5.39 1.50 6.26
C ALA A 156 6.11 0.27 5.69
N THR A 157 7.21 0.50 4.99
CA THR A 157 8.15 -0.55 4.60
C THR A 157 9.58 -0.04 4.67
N THR A 158 10.56 -0.94 4.56
CA THR A 158 11.96 -0.56 4.38
C THR A 158 12.37 -0.92 2.97
N LEU A 159 12.79 0.05 2.16
CA LEU A 159 13.49 -0.21 0.90
C LEU A 159 14.98 -0.33 1.20
N ARG A 160 15.62 -1.39 0.68
CA ARG A 160 17.04 -1.66 0.92
C ARG A 160 17.82 -1.82 -0.37
N PHE A 161 18.88 -1.04 -0.53
CA PHE A 161 19.93 -1.21 -1.51
C PHE A 161 21.08 -2.04 -0.92
N ARG A 162 21.66 -2.97 -1.70
CA ARG A 162 22.82 -3.76 -1.31
C ARG A 162 23.76 -4.02 -2.48
N TRP A 163 25.06 -3.80 -2.29
CA TRP A 163 26.10 -4.20 -3.24
C TRP A 163 27.49 -4.18 -2.61
N VAL A 164 28.35 -5.14 -2.97
CA VAL A 164 29.62 -5.38 -2.26
C VAL A 164 29.32 -5.50 -0.76
N ASN A 165 30.03 -4.79 0.10
CA ASN A 165 29.84 -4.73 1.55
C ASN A 165 29.01 -3.52 1.99
N THR A 166 28.30 -2.86 1.07
CA THR A 166 27.51 -1.65 1.35
C THR A 166 26.02 -1.95 1.33
N VAL A 167 25.33 -1.46 2.36
CA VAL A 167 23.87 -1.50 2.48
C VAL A 167 23.37 -0.09 2.78
N VAL A 168 22.31 0.33 2.10
CA VAL A 168 21.55 1.54 2.44
C VAL A 168 20.11 1.11 2.69
N GLN A 169 19.55 1.48 3.84
CA GLN A 169 18.16 1.21 4.19
C GLN A 169 17.43 2.54 4.33
N MET A 170 16.25 2.60 3.73
CA MET A 170 15.39 3.78 3.75
C MET A 170 14.01 3.32 4.20
N ARG A 171 13.50 3.92 5.27
CA ARG A 171 12.11 3.70 5.68
C ARG A 171 11.21 4.49 4.75
N ILE A 172 10.14 3.86 4.28
CA ILE A 172 9.09 4.50 3.49
C ILE A 172 7.81 4.41 4.31
N ASP A 173 7.32 5.54 4.80
CA ASP A 173 6.03 5.69 5.47
C ASP A 173 4.96 6.08 4.45
N VAL A 174 3.84 5.37 4.46
CA VAL A 174 2.66 5.65 3.65
C VAL A 174 1.63 6.34 4.55
N PRO A 175 1.33 7.63 4.35
CA PRO A 175 0.27 8.31 5.08
C PRO A 175 -1.04 7.54 4.92
N SER A 176 -1.67 7.17 6.04
CA SER A 176 -2.96 6.50 5.98
C SER A 176 -3.98 7.40 5.30
N ARG A 177 -4.74 6.83 4.35
CA ARG A 177 -5.90 7.51 3.77
C ARG A 177 -7.10 7.55 4.72
N LEU A 178 -7.03 6.88 5.87
CA LEU A 178 -8.06 6.93 6.90
C LEU A 178 -7.88 8.20 7.73
N GLN A 179 -8.97 8.94 7.93
CA GLN A 179 -8.96 10.07 8.85
C GLN A 179 -8.81 9.52 10.28
N LEU A 180 -7.60 9.59 10.85
CA LEU A 180 -7.28 9.01 12.16
C LEU A 180 -8.12 9.57 13.33
N HIS A 181 -8.70 10.75 13.14
CA HIS A 181 -9.50 11.43 14.14
C HIS A 181 -10.87 11.73 13.57
N VAL A 182 -11.91 11.37 14.33
CA VAL A 182 -13.30 11.72 14.04
C VAL A 182 -13.86 12.53 15.19
N THR A 183 -14.65 13.54 14.87
CA THR A 183 -15.40 14.33 15.85
C THR A 183 -16.81 13.76 16.02
N GLU A 184 -17.42 14.01 17.19
CA GLU A 184 -18.80 13.63 17.46
C GLU A 184 -19.77 14.15 16.38
N GLY A 185 -19.57 15.40 15.94
CA GLY A 185 -20.43 16.03 14.94
C GLY A 185 -20.32 15.39 13.55
N GLU A 186 -19.13 14.94 13.15
CA GLU A 186 -18.92 14.27 11.87
C GLU A 186 -19.62 12.90 11.83
N VAL A 187 -19.62 12.16 12.96
CA VAL A 187 -20.19 10.81 12.99
C VAL A 187 -21.62 10.74 13.53
N ALA A 188 -22.13 11.82 14.13
CA ALA A 188 -23.49 11.89 14.66
C ALA A 188 -24.57 11.37 13.70
N PRO A 189 -24.53 11.66 12.37
CA PRO A 189 -25.49 11.11 11.41
C PRO A 189 -25.54 9.57 11.35
N TYR A 190 -24.44 8.90 11.67
CA TYR A 190 -24.26 7.45 11.56
C TYR A 190 -24.48 6.72 12.90
N THR A 191 -24.42 7.43 14.02
CA THR A 191 -24.68 6.84 15.35
C THR A 191 -26.13 6.38 15.49
N GLY A 192 -26.35 5.30 16.24
CA GLY A 192 -27.66 4.75 16.55
C GLY A 192 -27.72 3.23 16.59
N VAL A 193 -28.92 2.70 16.75
CA VAL A 193 -29.19 1.25 16.78
C VAL A 193 -29.81 0.81 15.46
N PHE A 194 -29.26 -0.25 14.88
CA PHE A 194 -29.65 -0.79 13.59
C PHE A 194 -29.96 -2.28 13.72
N HIS A 195 -31.20 -2.66 13.39
CA HIS A 195 -31.57 -4.05 13.27
C HIS A 195 -30.85 -4.66 12.05
N THR A 196 -29.92 -5.56 12.34
CA THR A 196 -28.91 -6.05 11.41
C THR A 196 -29.15 -7.51 11.07
N LYS A 197 -29.10 -7.81 9.78
CA LYS A 197 -29.09 -9.16 9.24
C LYS A 197 -27.71 -9.49 8.68
N VAL A 198 -27.10 -10.53 9.24
CA VAL A 198 -25.87 -11.14 8.72
C VAL A 198 -26.26 -12.17 7.68
N LEU A 199 -25.64 -12.09 6.51
CA LEU A 199 -25.90 -12.97 5.38
C LEU A 199 -24.95 -14.17 5.40
N GLU A 200 -25.33 -15.23 4.68
CA GLU A 200 -24.45 -16.35 4.42
C GLU A 200 -23.31 -15.91 3.50
N THR A 201 -22.07 -16.13 3.94
CA THR A 201 -20.85 -15.83 3.19
C THR A 201 -19.87 -16.99 3.29
N ALA A 202 -18.75 -16.94 2.57
CA ALA A 202 -17.68 -17.93 2.73
C ALA A 202 -17.11 -18.00 4.16
N TYR A 203 -17.28 -16.94 4.97
CA TYR A 203 -16.74 -16.81 6.32
C TYR A 203 -17.82 -16.93 7.42
N SER A 204 -19.10 -16.72 7.09
CA SER A 204 -20.24 -16.90 7.99
C SER A 204 -21.24 -17.86 7.35
N PRO A 205 -21.18 -19.17 7.65
CA PRO A 205 -22.11 -20.15 7.07
C PRO A 205 -23.54 -20.00 7.61
N ASP A 206 -23.70 -19.31 8.75
CA ASP A 206 -24.99 -19.10 9.39
C ASP A 206 -25.51 -17.68 9.13
N THR A 207 -26.79 -17.58 8.78
CA THR A 207 -27.54 -16.32 8.76
C THR A 207 -28.17 -16.10 10.14
N TYR A 208 -27.98 -14.92 10.71
CA TYR A 208 -28.59 -14.51 11.99
C TYR A 208 -28.85 -13.01 12.01
N GLU A 209 -29.65 -12.58 12.98
CA GLU A 209 -30.06 -11.19 13.15
C GLU A 209 -29.74 -10.73 14.57
N TYR A 210 -29.33 -9.47 14.71
CA TYR A 210 -29.06 -8.81 15.99
C TYR A 210 -29.17 -7.30 15.83
N ASP A 211 -29.27 -6.57 16.95
CA ASP A 211 -29.29 -5.12 16.92
C ASP A 211 -27.86 -4.60 17.10
N MET A 212 -27.30 -4.03 16.04
CA MET A 212 -25.96 -3.45 16.04
C MET A 212 -26.03 -2.00 16.51
N THR A 213 -25.14 -1.62 17.43
CA THR A 213 -25.05 -0.24 17.91
C THR A 213 -23.82 0.44 17.35
N PHE A 214 -24.01 1.62 16.76
CA PHE A 214 -22.95 2.55 16.41
C PHE A 214 -22.94 3.72 17.39
N LYS A 215 -21.81 4.00 18.02
CA LYS A 215 -21.71 5.04 19.06
C LYS A 215 -20.42 5.84 18.93
N TYR A 216 -20.47 7.10 19.36
CA TYR A 216 -19.28 7.90 19.58
C TYR A 216 -18.93 7.89 21.07
N GLU A 217 -17.73 7.44 21.43
CA GLU A 217 -17.27 7.36 22.81
C GLU A 217 -15.75 7.45 22.86
N LYS A 218 -15.19 8.17 23.85
CA LYS A 218 -13.73 8.32 24.05
C LYS A 218 -13.00 8.79 22.78
N ASP A 219 -13.54 9.83 22.14
CA ASP A 219 -13.00 10.45 20.92
C ASP A 219 -12.90 9.49 19.71
N ALA A 220 -13.72 8.43 19.68
CA ALA A 220 -13.73 7.41 18.64
C ALA A 220 -15.15 6.99 18.25
N PHE A 221 -15.32 6.58 16.99
CA PHE A 221 -16.56 6.00 16.47
C PHE A 221 -16.47 4.48 16.54
N TRP A 222 -17.45 3.83 17.14
CA TRP A 222 -17.45 2.40 17.46
C TRP A 222 -18.64 1.68 16.84
N ALA A 223 -18.44 0.45 16.41
CA ALA A 223 -19.48 -0.51 16.05
C ALA A 223 -19.42 -1.74 16.95
N ALA A 224 -20.54 -2.07 17.58
CA ALA A 224 -20.69 -3.30 18.38
C ALA A 224 -21.05 -4.47 17.45
N MET A 225 -20.03 -5.18 16.95
CA MET A 225 -20.23 -6.30 16.03
C MET A 225 -20.45 -7.61 16.78
N GLN A 226 -21.38 -8.43 16.28
CA GLN A 226 -21.57 -9.80 16.73
C GLN A 226 -21.02 -10.78 15.68
N TRP A 227 -20.23 -11.78 16.11
CA TRP A 227 -19.72 -12.86 15.27
C TRP A 227 -20.38 -14.19 15.66
N GLY A 228 -21.32 -14.64 14.83
CA GLY A 228 -22.12 -15.85 15.04
C GLY A 228 -23.41 -15.57 15.81
N PRO A 229 -24.35 -16.54 15.85
CA PRO A 229 -25.59 -16.38 16.58
C PRO A 229 -25.35 -16.28 18.09
N ALA A 230 -26.14 -15.46 18.77
CA ALA A 230 -26.10 -15.34 20.21
C ALA A 230 -26.37 -16.72 20.86
N PRO A 231 -25.65 -17.09 21.94
CA PRO A 231 -25.94 -18.30 22.68
C PRO A 231 -27.40 -18.28 23.16
N ALA A 232 -28.09 -19.43 23.13
CA ALA A 232 -29.52 -19.52 23.45
C ALA A 232 -29.93 -18.97 24.84
N ASP A 233 -28.96 -18.73 25.74
CA ASP A 233 -29.15 -18.24 27.10
C ASP A 233 -28.56 -16.83 27.38
N SER A 234 -28.09 -16.07 26.38
CA SER A 234 -27.52 -14.74 26.62
C SER A 234 -28.62 -13.68 26.78
N THR A 235 -28.79 -13.18 28.00
CA THR A 235 -29.41 -11.87 28.24
C THR A 235 -28.31 -10.82 28.08
N SER A 236 -28.54 -9.87 27.17
CA SER A 236 -27.56 -8.86 26.74
C SER A 236 -27.03 -8.03 27.91
N ALA A 237 -25.70 -8.03 28.07
CA ALA A 237 -24.97 -7.06 28.87
C ALA A 237 -23.69 -6.70 28.11
N PRO A 238 -23.37 -5.41 27.89
CA PRO A 238 -22.20 -5.02 27.12
C PRO A 238 -20.93 -5.40 27.89
N ALA A 239 -19.99 -6.04 27.19
CA ALA A 239 -18.68 -6.37 27.74
C ALA A 239 -17.81 -5.09 27.83
N ASP A 240 -17.26 -4.82 29.01
CA ASP A 240 -16.24 -3.79 29.23
C ASP A 240 -14.98 -4.14 28.42
N SER A 241 -14.66 -3.36 27.39
CA SER A 241 -13.53 -3.58 26.48
C SER A 241 -12.23 -2.95 27.04
N THR A 242 -11.53 -3.70 27.89
CA THR A 242 -10.09 -3.52 28.10
C THR A 242 -9.41 -4.89 28.03
N GLY A 243 -8.90 -5.28 26.85
CA GLY A 243 -8.22 -6.56 26.72
C GLY A 243 -7.67 -6.89 25.33
N SER A 244 -6.41 -6.55 25.12
CA SER A 244 -5.36 -7.23 24.32
C SER A 244 -5.79 -8.42 23.45
N ALA A 245 -5.65 -8.28 22.12
CA ALA A 245 -5.77 -9.38 21.17
C ALA A 245 -4.48 -10.22 21.13
N ALA A 246 -4.49 -11.40 21.76
CA ALA A 246 -3.54 -12.47 21.46
C ALA A 246 -4.05 -13.82 21.98
N ASP A 247 -4.72 -14.60 21.12
CA ASP A 247 -4.36 -16.02 20.97
C ASP A 247 -4.97 -16.63 19.70
N SER A 248 -4.11 -17.23 18.88
CA SER A 248 -4.47 -17.86 17.61
C SER A 248 -4.90 -19.31 17.82
N SER A 249 -6.18 -19.55 18.12
CA SER A 249 -6.95 -20.73 17.67
C SER A 249 -8.41 -20.65 18.13
N SER A 250 -9.34 -20.51 17.17
CA SER A 250 -10.80 -20.65 17.32
C SER A 250 -11.54 -19.70 18.26
N SER A 251 -12.74 -19.30 17.81
CA SER A 251 -13.72 -18.40 18.47
C SER A 251 -13.26 -16.96 18.66
N MET A 252 -13.54 -16.10 17.67
CA MET A 252 -13.82 -14.68 17.94
C MET A 252 -14.87 -14.64 19.07
N PRO A 253 -14.72 -13.79 20.11
CA PRO A 253 -15.78 -13.61 21.09
C PRO A 253 -17.06 -13.19 20.37
N ASN A 254 -18.21 -13.67 20.87
CA ASN A 254 -19.48 -13.48 20.16
C ASN A 254 -19.82 -11.99 19.94
N GLU A 255 -19.27 -11.07 20.73
CA GLU A 255 -19.36 -9.61 20.52
C GLU A 255 -17.96 -8.97 20.57
N MET A 256 -17.71 -8.02 19.66
CA MET A 256 -16.47 -7.25 19.56
C MET A 256 -16.78 -5.80 19.18
N ASP A 257 -16.34 -4.85 19.99
CA ASP A 257 -16.35 -3.43 19.63
C ASP A 257 -15.19 -3.16 18.66
N MET A 258 -15.52 -2.60 17.50
CA MET A 258 -14.54 -2.20 16.49
C MET A 258 -14.55 -0.68 16.33
N GLN A 259 -13.37 -0.06 16.35
CA GLN A 259 -13.25 1.35 16.01
C GLN A 259 -13.36 1.52 14.50
N LEU A 260 -14.13 2.51 14.07
CA LEU A 260 -14.39 2.83 12.68
C LEU A 260 -13.73 4.16 12.31
N LEU A 261 -12.98 4.18 11.21
CA LEU A 261 -12.44 5.40 10.62
C LEU A 261 -13.02 5.65 9.23
N PRO A 262 -13.37 6.90 8.89
CA PRO A 262 -13.88 7.23 7.58
C PRO A 262 -12.73 7.20 6.55
N ARG A 263 -13.06 6.71 5.35
CA ARG A 263 -12.19 6.83 4.18
C ARG A 263 -12.68 7.93 3.24
N VAL A 264 -13.99 7.98 3.02
CA VAL A 264 -14.74 9.01 2.30
C VAL A 264 -16.08 9.20 2.98
N GLU A 265 -16.89 10.18 2.55
CA GLU A 265 -18.24 10.37 3.11
C GLU A 265 -19.03 9.05 3.08
N GLN A 266 -19.69 8.73 4.21
CA GLN A 266 -20.56 7.56 4.39
C GLN A 266 -19.85 6.18 4.39
N ILE A 267 -18.55 6.11 4.11
CA ILE A 267 -17.79 4.84 4.10
C ILE A 267 -16.78 4.79 5.23
N PHE A 268 -16.91 3.76 6.07
CA PHE A 268 -16.10 3.56 7.26
C PHE A 268 -15.44 2.18 7.30
N TYR A 269 -14.16 2.15 7.63
CA TYR A 269 -13.40 0.92 7.79
C TYR A 269 -13.20 0.60 9.27
N PRO A 270 -13.43 -0.65 9.69
CA PRO A 270 -12.97 -1.13 10.98
C PRO A 270 -11.45 -1.15 11.02
N VAL A 271 -10.90 -0.66 12.13
CA VAL A 271 -9.47 -0.60 12.40
C VAL A 271 -9.14 -1.17 13.78
N PHE A 272 -7.94 -1.73 13.87
CA PHE A 272 -7.38 -2.29 15.09
C PHE A 272 -6.19 -1.45 15.50
N PHE A 273 -6.14 -1.11 16.79
CA PHE A 273 -5.06 -0.32 17.38
C PHE A 273 -4.26 -1.16 18.37
N GLU A 274 -2.95 -0.94 18.39
CA GLU A 274 -2.03 -1.40 19.44
C GLU A 274 -1.17 -0.19 19.84
N ASP A 275 -1.07 0.10 21.14
CA ASP A 275 -0.33 1.25 21.67
C ASP A 275 -0.62 2.60 20.99
N GLY A 276 -1.87 2.80 20.54
CA GLY A 276 -2.33 4.03 19.88
C GLY A 276 -1.95 4.14 18.40
N GLN A 277 -1.36 3.11 17.80
CA GLN A 277 -1.08 3.02 16.37
C GLN A 277 -2.01 2.03 15.69
N ILE A 278 -2.39 2.30 14.43
CA ILE A 278 -3.15 1.34 13.63
C ILE A 278 -2.23 0.16 13.30
N VAL A 279 -2.62 -1.03 13.75
CA VAL A 279 -1.91 -2.28 13.44
C VAL A 279 -2.57 -3.08 12.32
N ALA A 280 -3.85 -2.83 12.04
CA ALA A 280 -4.56 -3.41 10.92
C ALA A 280 -5.86 -2.65 10.61
N SER A 281 -6.34 -2.76 9.38
CA SER A 281 -7.73 -2.47 9.01
C SER A 281 -8.38 -3.75 8.51
N ALA A 282 -9.69 -3.89 8.69
CA ALA A 282 -10.42 -5.02 8.16
C ALA A 282 -10.62 -4.89 6.63
N ASP A 283 -10.64 -6.04 5.93
CA ASP A 283 -10.94 -6.13 4.49
C ASP A 283 -12.47 -6.11 4.22
N PHE A 284 -13.18 -5.24 4.93
CA PHE A 284 -14.58 -4.92 4.72
C PHE A 284 -14.88 -3.52 5.24
N PHE A 285 -15.94 -2.90 4.74
CA PHE A 285 -16.34 -1.55 5.11
C PHE A 285 -17.84 -1.46 5.35
N PHE A 286 -18.22 -0.48 6.17
CA PHE A 286 -19.59 -0.03 6.34
C PHE A 286 -19.88 1.11 5.37
N GLU A 287 -20.90 0.95 4.55
CA GLU A 287 -21.49 2.01 3.73
C GLU A 287 -22.84 2.39 4.32
N PHE A 288 -22.96 3.63 4.80
CA PHE A 288 -24.21 4.15 5.36
C PHE A 288 -25.05 4.82 4.28
N LEU A 289 -26.34 4.47 4.24
CA LEU A 289 -27.31 5.03 3.32
C LEU A 289 -28.12 6.10 4.06
N MET A 290 -28.00 7.34 3.60
CA MET A 290 -28.58 8.52 4.25
C MET A 290 -30.06 8.71 3.88
N GLY A 291 -30.86 9.08 4.87
CA GLY A 291 -32.24 9.53 4.72
C GLY A 291 -32.35 11.01 4.39
N GLU A 292 -33.57 11.46 4.11
CA GLU A 292 -33.88 12.88 3.82
C GLU A 292 -33.63 13.80 5.02
N ASP A 293 -33.66 13.25 6.24
CA ASP A 293 -33.41 13.97 7.50
C ASP A 293 -31.92 14.18 7.79
N GLY A 294 -31.04 13.65 6.92
CA GLY A 294 -29.59 13.73 7.07
C GLY A 294 -29.03 12.72 8.08
N ARG A 295 -29.81 11.74 8.56
CA ARG A 295 -29.33 10.61 9.37
C ARG A 295 -29.26 9.35 8.51
N ALA A 296 -28.38 8.42 8.87
CA ALA A 296 -28.30 7.14 8.16
C ALA A 296 -29.54 6.28 8.43
N GLU A 297 -30.35 5.96 7.42
CA GLU A 297 -31.52 5.08 7.56
C GLU A 297 -31.16 3.60 7.55
N SER A 298 -30.07 3.25 6.87
CA SER A 298 -29.54 1.90 6.81
C SER A 298 -28.04 1.90 6.62
N PHE A 299 -27.43 0.73 6.78
CA PHE A 299 -26.05 0.49 6.34
C PHE A 299 -25.96 -0.85 5.61
N GLU A 300 -24.92 -0.98 4.81
CA GLU A 300 -24.46 -2.23 4.23
C GLU A 300 -23.02 -2.47 4.66
N LEU A 301 -22.68 -3.72 4.97
CA LEU A 301 -21.29 -4.14 5.18
C LEU A 301 -20.85 -4.94 3.97
N ARG A 302 -19.81 -4.45 3.29
CA ARG A 302 -19.35 -4.98 2.02
C ARG A 302 -17.85 -5.26 2.04
N THR A 303 -17.41 -6.20 1.21
CA THR A 303 -15.99 -6.40 0.91
C THR A 303 -15.53 -5.46 -0.21
N PRO A 304 -14.21 -5.28 -0.41
CA PRO A 304 -13.67 -4.55 -1.56
C PRO A 304 -14.13 -5.08 -2.93
N ASP A 305 -14.51 -6.36 -3.01
CA ASP A 305 -15.03 -7.01 -4.22
C ASP A 305 -16.56 -6.87 -4.36
N ASP A 306 -17.19 -5.98 -3.60
CA ASP A 306 -18.62 -5.69 -3.58
C ASP A 306 -19.51 -6.87 -3.10
N GLU A 307 -18.94 -7.79 -2.32
CA GLU A 307 -19.72 -8.85 -1.68
C GLU A 307 -20.45 -8.31 -0.44
N LEU A 308 -21.78 -8.41 -0.42
CA LEU A 308 -22.61 -7.98 0.70
C LEU A 308 -22.61 -9.03 1.83
N TRP A 309 -22.12 -8.66 3.01
CA TRP A 309 -22.04 -9.52 4.18
C TRP A 309 -23.13 -9.21 5.21
N MET A 310 -23.47 -7.94 5.42
CA MET A 310 -24.51 -7.53 6.37
C MET A 310 -25.33 -6.38 5.80
N ARG A 311 -26.57 -6.26 6.28
CA ARG A 311 -27.38 -5.06 6.09
C ARG A 311 -28.09 -4.72 7.39
N GLY A 312 -28.10 -3.45 7.76
CA GLY A 312 -28.82 -2.97 8.93
C GLY A 312 -29.81 -1.88 8.59
N ARG A 313 -30.94 -1.84 9.28
CA ARG A 313 -31.91 -0.73 9.20
C ARG A 313 -31.99 -0.06 10.56
N ARG A 314 -31.93 1.27 10.58
CA ARG A 314 -32.09 2.06 11.80
C ARG A 314 -33.44 1.74 12.46
N ILE A 315 -33.43 1.55 13.77
CA ILE A 315 -34.63 1.27 14.58
C ILE A 315 -34.83 2.23 15.74
N ASP A 316 -33.87 3.14 15.98
CA ASP A 316 -34.05 4.21 16.94
C ASP A 316 -34.78 5.42 16.31
N GLU A 317 -35.68 6.02 17.08
CA GLU A 317 -36.43 7.22 16.72
C GLU A 317 -35.57 8.49 16.82
#